data_AF-A0A2D9X4K3-F1
#
_entry.id   AF-A0A2D9X4K3-F1
#
_cell.length_a   1.000
_cell.length_b   1.000
_cell.length_c   1.000
_cell.angle_alpha   90.00
_cell.angle_beta   90.00
_cell.angle_gamma   90.00
#
_symmetry.space_group_name_H-M   'P 1'
#
loop_
_entity.id
_entity.type
_entity.pdbx_description
1 polymer ?
#
loop_
_entity_poly.entity_id
_entity_poly.type
_entity_poly.pdbx_seq_one_letter_code
_entity_poly.pdbx_strand_id
1 'polypeptide(L)'
;MIFSKKIGKIKTIQLKNFDSTPLSEDDFSFLLSCVKKEHSDGVYTAALIALVESDNTSLDVLIDQFESMMGQAQMLAIPMLACTDYVMCYSFLLKRLKKTDSLDEVAMISLALTSTHYLIVPLLVHELISDNSVYLKRLGYILKQIGFKRVMPYLILHPQIPFETFFRDLFGDDKIDLIKQKT
;
A
#
# COMPACT_ATOMS: atom_id res chain seq x y z
N MET A 1 -28.49 19.73 -3.71
CA MET A 1 -27.54 18.60 -3.70
C MET A 1 -28.07 17.57 -2.72
N ILE A 2 -28.76 16.52 -3.19
CA ILE A 2 -29.33 15.49 -2.32
C ILE A 2 -28.20 14.51 -2.00
N PHE A 3 -27.58 14.63 -0.83
CA PHE A 3 -26.67 13.59 -0.35
C PHE A 3 -27.47 12.29 -0.26
N SER A 4 -26.99 11.21 -0.90
CA SER A 4 -27.65 9.91 -0.77
C SER A 4 -27.72 9.55 0.72
N LYS A 5 -28.82 8.93 1.17
CA LYS A 5 -28.98 8.50 2.58
C LYS A 5 -27.77 7.69 3.08
N LYS A 6 -27.09 6.98 2.17
CA LYS A 6 -25.84 6.24 2.44
C LYS A 6 -24.68 7.15 2.79
N ILE A 7 -24.40 8.19 2.01
CA ILE A 7 -23.33 9.16 2.32
C ILE A 7 -23.59 9.83 3.67
N GLY A 8 -24.85 10.14 3.99
CA GLY A 8 -25.22 10.64 5.30
C GLY A 8 -24.79 9.69 6.44
N LYS A 9 -25.13 8.40 6.31
CA LYS A 9 -24.73 7.38 7.30
C LYS A 9 -23.21 7.19 7.37
N ILE A 10 -22.51 7.17 6.23
CA ILE A 10 -21.03 7.04 6.20
C ILE A 10 -20.40 8.22 6.94
N LYS A 11 -20.87 9.45 6.73
CA LYS A 11 -20.37 10.63 7.45
C LYS A 11 -20.55 10.51 8.96
N THR A 12 -21.69 10.01 9.43
CA THR A 12 -21.91 9.74 10.86
C THR A 12 -20.90 8.73 11.40
N ILE A 13 -20.55 7.72 10.61
CA ILE A 13 -19.52 6.73 10.99
C ILE A 13 -18.12 7.36 11.02
N GLN A 14 -17.77 8.17 10.02
CA GLN A 14 -16.48 8.89 9.99
C GLN A 14 -16.31 9.82 11.21
N LEU A 15 -17.37 10.49 11.64
CA LEU A 15 -17.33 11.31 12.86
C LEU A 15 -16.95 10.47 14.10
N LYS A 16 -17.41 9.22 14.20
CA LYS A 16 -16.99 8.31 15.28
C LYS A 16 -15.49 8.05 15.24
N ASN A 17 -14.90 7.81 14.06
CA ASN A 17 -13.45 7.65 13.93
C ASN A 17 -12.69 8.90 14.39
N PHE A 18 -13.13 10.10 13.98
CA PHE A 18 -12.51 11.36 14.40
C PHE A 18 -12.58 11.57 15.91
N ASP A 19 -13.70 11.16 16.53
CA ASP A 19 -13.89 11.21 17.97
C ASP A 19 -13.23 10.02 18.71
N SER A 20 -12.41 9.21 18.01
CA SER A 20 -11.77 7.99 18.54
C SER A 20 -12.74 7.01 19.19
N THR A 21 -14.00 7.02 18.74
CA THR A 21 -15.04 6.08 19.17
C THR A 21 -14.95 4.82 18.32
N PRO A 22 -14.81 3.63 18.92
CA PRO A 22 -14.74 2.37 18.17
C PRO A 22 -15.97 2.18 17.28
N LEU A 23 -15.74 1.65 16.08
CA LEU A 23 -16.81 1.26 15.18
C LEU A 23 -17.54 0.03 15.71
N SER A 24 -18.88 0.06 15.68
CA SER A 24 -19.66 -1.13 15.96
C SER A 24 -19.57 -2.13 14.80
N GLU A 25 -19.88 -3.40 15.06
CA GLU A 25 -19.98 -4.43 14.00
C GLU A 25 -20.97 -4.03 12.90
N ASP A 26 -22.05 -3.33 13.26
CA ASP A 26 -23.06 -2.82 12.32
C ASP A 26 -22.53 -1.69 11.44
N ASP A 27 -21.73 -0.78 12.02
CA ASP A 27 -21.07 0.29 11.26
C ASP A 27 -20.11 -0.31 10.24
N PHE A 28 -19.26 -1.24 10.70
CA PHE A 28 -18.26 -1.88 9.87
C PHE A 28 -18.90 -2.74 8.77
N SER A 29 -19.90 -3.55 9.11
CA SER A 29 -20.66 -4.36 8.14
C SER A 29 -21.35 -3.50 7.09
N PHE A 30 -21.89 -2.35 7.51
CA PHE A 30 -22.47 -1.39 6.57
C PHE A 30 -21.42 -0.81 5.62
N LEU A 31 -20.26 -0.39 6.12
CA LEU A 31 -19.16 0.13 5.30
C LEU A 31 -18.65 -0.93 4.31
N LEU A 32 -18.43 -2.17 4.77
CA LEU A 32 -18.07 -3.28 3.89
C LEU A 32 -19.13 -3.51 2.80
N SER A 33 -20.42 -3.45 3.15
CA SER A 33 -21.48 -3.58 2.14
C SER A 33 -21.43 -2.50 1.07
N CYS A 34 -20.90 -1.32 1.39
CA CYS A 34 -20.76 -0.20 0.46
C CYS A 34 -19.60 -0.39 -0.53
N VAL A 35 -18.62 -1.26 -0.24
CA VAL A 35 -17.49 -1.54 -1.13
C VAL A 35 -17.62 -2.87 -1.86
N LYS A 36 -18.52 -3.76 -1.41
CA LYS A 36 -18.80 -5.06 -2.01
C LYS A 36 -19.98 -5.08 -3.01
N LYS A 37 -20.75 -4.00 -3.08
CA LYS A 37 -21.94 -3.89 -3.96
C LYS A 37 -21.79 -2.73 -4.92
N GLU A 38 -22.54 -2.77 -6.03
CA GLU A 38 -22.52 -1.72 -7.04
C GLU A 38 -23.07 -0.39 -6.49
N HIS A 39 -22.21 0.62 -6.42
CA HIS A 39 -22.51 1.98 -5.97
C HIS A 39 -21.70 3.00 -6.80
N SER A 40 -22.04 4.27 -6.65
CA SER A 40 -21.25 5.36 -7.25
C SER A 40 -19.88 5.52 -6.60
N ASP A 41 -18.91 6.04 -7.35
CA ASP A 41 -17.56 6.40 -6.89
C ASP A 41 -17.56 7.14 -5.55
N GLY A 42 -18.45 8.11 -5.38
CA GLY A 42 -18.54 8.88 -4.13
C GLY A 42 -18.87 8.04 -2.90
N VAL A 43 -19.61 6.94 -3.06
CA VAL A 43 -19.93 5.99 -1.98
C VAL A 43 -18.74 5.09 -1.71
N TYR A 44 -18.05 4.60 -2.75
CA TYR A 44 -16.81 3.82 -2.57
C TYR A 44 -15.76 4.63 -1.84
N THR A 45 -15.46 5.83 -2.33
CA THR A 45 -14.47 6.71 -1.72
C THR A 45 -14.81 7.04 -0.28
N ALA A 46 -16.04 7.45 0.01
CA ALA A 46 -16.44 7.78 1.38
C ALA A 46 -16.36 6.57 2.32
N ALA A 47 -16.81 5.39 1.87
CA ALA A 47 -16.78 4.18 2.68
C ALA A 47 -15.33 3.71 2.93
N LEU A 48 -14.48 3.74 1.91
CA LEU A 48 -13.07 3.36 2.03
C LEU A 48 -12.30 4.32 2.95
N ILE A 49 -12.54 5.62 2.89
CA ILE A 49 -11.94 6.57 3.83
C ILE A 49 -12.33 6.19 5.27
N ALA A 50 -13.63 5.95 5.53
CA ALA A 50 -14.09 5.54 6.85
C ALA A 50 -13.49 4.20 7.32
N LEU A 51 -13.27 3.25 6.42
CA LEU A 51 -12.64 1.97 6.73
C LEU A 51 -11.13 2.12 6.96
N VAL A 52 -10.44 2.95 6.19
CA VAL A 52 -8.98 3.08 6.26
C VAL A 52 -8.55 3.96 7.44
N GLU A 53 -9.39 4.89 7.88
CA GLU A 53 -9.19 5.72 9.08
C GLU A 53 -9.60 5.02 10.39
N SER A 54 -9.99 3.74 10.34
CA SER A 54 -10.34 2.96 11.52
C SER A 54 -9.13 2.29 12.16
N ASP A 55 -9.33 1.51 13.23
CA ASP A 55 -8.23 0.84 13.93
C ASP A 55 -7.58 -0.28 13.10
N ASN A 56 -6.40 -0.74 13.56
CA ASN A 56 -5.64 -1.78 12.87
C ASN A 56 -6.42 -3.09 12.71
N THR A 57 -7.28 -3.44 13.68
CA THR A 57 -8.14 -4.64 13.60
C THR A 57 -9.11 -4.53 12.43
N SER A 58 -9.72 -3.35 12.26
CA SER A 58 -10.64 -3.06 11.17
C SER A 58 -9.93 -3.02 9.81
N LEU A 59 -8.69 -2.52 9.77
CA LEU A 59 -7.82 -2.60 8.59
C LEU A 59 -7.47 -4.04 8.22
N ASP A 60 -7.17 -4.90 9.19
CA ASP A 60 -6.91 -6.33 8.93
C ASP A 60 -8.13 -6.99 8.27
N VAL A 61 -9.34 -6.72 8.77
CA VAL A 61 -10.56 -7.24 8.16
C VAL A 61 -10.78 -6.67 6.76
N LEU A 62 -10.49 -5.38 6.53
CA LEU A 62 -10.56 -4.79 5.18
C LEU A 62 -9.61 -5.50 4.20
N ILE A 63 -8.36 -5.75 4.63
CA ILE A 63 -7.34 -6.46 3.84
C ILE A 63 -7.82 -7.88 3.50
N ASP A 64 -8.35 -8.62 4.49
CA ASP A 64 -8.86 -9.98 4.29
C ASP A 64 -10.07 -10.04 3.35
N GLN A 65 -10.85 -8.96 3.31
CA GLN A 65 -12.03 -8.85 2.46
C GLN A 65 -11.75 -8.20 1.09
N PHE A 66 -10.50 -7.86 0.78
CA PHE A 66 -10.15 -7.07 -0.40
C PHE A 66 -10.66 -7.67 -1.71
N GLU A 67 -10.42 -8.97 -1.94
CA GLU A 67 -10.85 -9.66 -3.18
C GLU A 67 -12.37 -9.68 -3.35
N SER A 68 -13.13 -9.55 -2.25
CA SER A 68 -14.60 -9.54 -2.29
C SER A 68 -15.19 -8.16 -2.63
N MET A 69 -14.36 -7.11 -2.66
CA MET A 69 -14.78 -5.77 -3.03
C MET A 69 -14.99 -5.65 -4.55
N MET A 70 -15.81 -4.69 -4.96
CA MET A 70 -15.97 -4.32 -6.36
C MET A 70 -14.62 -3.86 -6.93
N GLY A 71 -14.29 -4.22 -8.18
CA GLY A 71 -12.99 -3.91 -8.77
C GLY A 71 -12.61 -2.42 -8.71
N GLN A 72 -13.58 -1.53 -8.88
CA GLN A 72 -13.36 -0.09 -8.71
C GLN A 72 -13.01 0.30 -7.26
N ALA A 73 -13.68 -0.31 -6.28
CA ALA A 73 -13.36 -0.12 -4.88
C ALA A 73 -11.98 -0.69 -4.53
N GLN A 74 -11.58 -1.83 -5.11
CA GLN A 74 -10.23 -2.38 -4.96
C GLN A 74 -9.17 -1.40 -5.45
N MET A 75 -9.36 -0.82 -6.65
CA MET A 75 -8.42 0.14 -7.23
C MET A 75 -8.32 1.43 -6.41
N LEU A 76 -9.41 1.89 -5.79
CA LEU A 76 -9.41 3.03 -4.87
C LEU A 76 -8.77 2.70 -3.52
N ALA A 77 -8.92 1.47 -3.04
CA ALA A 77 -8.38 1.04 -1.75
C ALA A 77 -6.84 0.98 -1.75
N ILE A 78 -6.21 0.59 -2.87
CA ILE A 78 -4.74 0.48 -2.99
C ILE A 78 -4.01 1.75 -2.52
N PRO A 79 -4.25 2.94 -3.11
CA PRO A 79 -3.57 4.16 -2.67
C PRO A 79 -3.96 4.56 -1.24
N MET A 80 -5.19 4.30 -0.80
CA MET A 80 -5.61 4.63 0.57
C MET A 80 -4.88 3.79 1.61
N LEU A 81 -4.71 2.49 1.37
CA LEU A 81 -3.93 1.59 2.24
C LEU A 81 -2.46 2.03 2.33
N ALA A 82 -1.88 2.54 1.24
CA ALA A 82 -0.53 3.07 1.19
C ALA A 82 -0.34 4.44 1.89
N CYS A 83 -1.43 5.04 2.38
CA CYS A 83 -1.42 6.25 3.20
C CYS A 83 -1.54 5.96 4.70
N THR A 84 -1.63 4.68 5.10
CA THR A 84 -1.66 4.29 6.52
C THR A 84 -0.24 4.12 7.06
N ASP A 85 -0.06 4.30 8.38
CA ASP A 85 1.19 3.95 9.07
C ASP A 85 1.27 2.45 9.42
N TYR A 86 0.23 1.69 9.09
CA TYR A 86 0.13 0.28 9.44
C TYR A 86 0.91 -0.61 8.46
N VAL A 87 2.00 -1.22 8.95
CA VAL A 87 2.92 -2.03 8.13
C VAL A 87 2.25 -3.17 7.36
N MET A 88 1.16 -3.74 7.89
CA MET A 88 0.44 -4.85 7.26
C MET A 88 -0.20 -4.45 5.94
N CYS A 89 -0.62 -3.18 5.78
CA CYS A 89 -1.10 -2.65 4.51
C CYS A 89 -0.03 -2.75 3.43
N TYR A 90 1.22 -2.38 3.73
CA TYR A 90 2.33 -2.48 2.78
C TYR A 90 2.69 -3.94 2.46
N SER A 91 2.71 -4.81 3.48
CA SER A 91 2.92 -6.25 3.27
C SER A 91 1.84 -6.85 2.35
N PHE A 92 0.59 -6.46 2.56
CA PHE A 92 -0.53 -6.87 1.71
C PHE A 92 -0.35 -6.37 0.26
N LEU A 93 -0.04 -5.09 0.05
CA LEU A 93 0.17 -4.52 -1.29
C LEU A 93 1.33 -5.20 -2.03
N LEU A 94 2.40 -5.57 -1.34
CA LEU A 94 3.52 -6.32 -1.94
C LEU A 94 3.13 -7.75 -2.31
N LYS A 95 2.34 -8.43 -1.46
CA LYS A 95 1.75 -9.75 -1.80
C LYS A 95 0.86 -9.65 -3.04
N ARG A 96 0.05 -8.59 -3.18
CA ARG A 96 -0.75 -8.32 -4.38
C ARG A 96 0.13 -8.07 -5.59
N LEU A 97 1.14 -7.19 -5.48
CA LEU A 97 2.09 -6.89 -6.55
C LEU A 97 2.83 -8.14 -7.05
N LYS A 98 3.10 -9.11 -6.17
CA LYS A 98 3.72 -10.39 -6.51
C LYS A 98 2.79 -11.35 -7.25
N LYS A 99 1.49 -11.33 -6.92
CA LYS A 99 0.50 -12.30 -7.41
C LYS A 99 -0.32 -11.83 -8.61
N THR A 100 -0.53 -10.54 -8.76
CA THR A 100 -1.44 -10.01 -9.79
C THR A 100 -0.82 -10.05 -11.19
N ASP A 101 -1.65 -10.40 -12.17
CA ASP A 101 -1.35 -10.30 -13.60
C ASP A 101 -1.95 -9.03 -14.22
N SER A 102 -2.77 -8.28 -13.49
CA SER A 102 -3.36 -7.03 -13.95
C SER A 102 -2.32 -5.92 -14.01
N LEU A 103 -2.03 -5.42 -15.23
CA LEU A 103 -1.08 -4.32 -15.41
C LEU A 103 -1.56 -3.02 -14.74
N ASP A 104 -2.86 -2.77 -14.73
CA ASP A 104 -3.45 -1.60 -14.08
C ASP A 104 -3.23 -1.65 -12.57
N GLU A 105 -3.40 -2.83 -11.97
CA GLU A 105 -3.16 -3.03 -10.56
C GLU A 105 -1.66 -2.91 -10.22
N VAL A 106 -0.79 -3.51 -11.04
CA VAL A 106 0.67 -3.36 -10.90
C VAL A 106 1.05 -1.89 -10.94
N ALA A 107 0.52 -1.13 -11.88
CA ALA A 107 0.79 0.30 -12.03
C ALA A 107 0.30 1.08 -10.80
N MET A 108 -0.91 0.80 -10.32
CA MET A 108 -1.49 1.47 -9.16
C MET A 108 -0.70 1.19 -7.88
N ILE A 109 -0.36 -0.08 -7.61
CA ILE A 109 0.45 -0.45 -6.43
C ILE A 109 1.83 0.18 -6.52
N SER A 110 2.47 0.14 -7.69
CA SER A 110 3.79 0.74 -7.89
C SER A 110 3.75 2.26 -7.65
N LEU A 111 2.75 2.96 -8.20
CA LEU A 111 2.58 4.39 -7.98
C LEU A 111 2.37 4.72 -6.50
N ALA A 112 1.49 3.97 -5.83
CA ALA A 112 1.19 4.17 -4.41
C ALA A 112 2.44 3.95 -3.53
N LEU A 113 3.18 2.86 -3.74
CA LEU A 113 4.38 2.54 -2.97
C LEU A 113 5.54 3.51 -3.25
N THR A 114 5.71 3.99 -4.48
CA THR A 114 6.76 4.99 -4.77
C THR A 114 6.48 6.37 -4.17
N SER A 115 5.19 6.71 -4.02
CA SER A 115 4.74 8.04 -3.59
C SER A 115 4.47 8.15 -2.09
N THR A 116 4.48 7.03 -1.35
CA THR A 116 4.20 7.05 0.08
C THR A 116 5.24 7.86 0.86
N HIS A 117 4.75 8.56 1.88
CA HIS A 117 5.57 9.29 2.85
C HIS A 117 6.22 8.35 3.88
N TYR A 118 5.72 7.12 3.99
CA TYR A 118 6.21 6.14 4.94
C TYR A 118 7.47 5.44 4.47
N LEU A 119 8.21 4.92 5.45
CA LEU A 119 9.47 4.25 5.20
C LEU A 119 9.26 2.78 4.78
N ILE A 120 9.23 2.53 3.47
CA ILE A 120 9.01 1.17 2.93
C ILE A 120 10.27 0.48 2.40
N VAL A 121 11.41 1.19 2.29
CA VAL A 121 12.64 0.64 1.67
C VAL A 121 13.11 -0.66 2.34
N PRO A 122 13.18 -0.78 3.68
CA PRO A 122 13.56 -2.04 4.32
C PRO A 122 12.67 -3.22 3.93
N LEU A 123 11.35 -2.98 3.80
CA LEU A 123 10.39 -4.00 3.37
C LEU A 123 10.61 -4.41 1.92
N LEU A 124 10.88 -3.46 1.02
CA LEU A 124 11.21 -3.75 -0.38
C LEU A 124 12.52 -4.56 -0.51
N VAL A 125 13.54 -4.23 0.29
CA VAL A 125 14.81 -4.98 0.33
C VAL A 125 14.58 -6.40 0.80
N HIS A 126 13.75 -6.60 1.83
CA HIS A 126 13.41 -7.93 2.32
C HIS A 126 12.79 -8.81 1.21
N GLU A 127 11.92 -8.24 0.37
CA GLU A 127 11.24 -8.95 -0.71
C GLU A 127 12.17 -9.36 -1.88
N LEU A 128 13.40 -8.84 -1.95
CA LEU A 128 14.39 -9.23 -2.97
C LEU A 128 14.87 -10.68 -2.86
N ILE A 129 14.55 -11.37 -1.76
CA ILE A 129 14.77 -12.82 -1.61
C ILE A 129 13.90 -13.67 -2.55
N SER A 130 12.91 -13.08 -3.23
CA SER A 130 11.98 -13.83 -4.07
C SER A 130 12.61 -14.39 -5.35
N ASP A 131 12.29 -15.65 -5.70
CA ASP A 131 12.70 -16.26 -6.97
C ASP A 131 11.86 -15.83 -8.20
N ASN A 132 10.88 -14.94 -8.01
CA ASN A 132 9.98 -14.51 -9.07
C ASN A 132 10.61 -13.34 -9.83
N SER A 133 11.21 -13.63 -10.99
CA SER A 133 11.91 -12.63 -11.81
C SER A 133 11.01 -11.46 -12.27
N VAL A 134 9.72 -11.71 -12.53
CA VAL A 134 8.75 -10.65 -12.88
C VAL A 134 8.54 -9.73 -11.70
N TYR A 135 8.35 -10.29 -10.51
CA TYR A 135 8.19 -9.52 -9.28
C TYR A 135 9.47 -8.74 -8.93
N LEU A 136 10.66 -9.33 -9.07
CA LEU A 136 11.93 -8.62 -8.86
C LEU A 136 12.09 -7.43 -9.81
N LYS A 137 11.66 -7.54 -11.07
CA LYS A 137 11.63 -6.41 -12.01
C LYS A 137 10.68 -5.30 -11.55
N ARG A 138 9.49 -5.65 -11.03
CA ARG A 138 8.53 -4.71 -10.45
C ARG A 138 9.12 -3.99 -9.23
N LEU A 139 9.77 -4.71 -8.32
CA LEU A 139 10.48 -4.14 -7.17
C LEU A 139 11.62 -3.20 -7.60
N GLY A 140 12.39 -3.59 -8.62
CA GLY A 140 13.44 -2.75 -9.20
C GLY A 140 12.87 -1.42 -9.72
N TYR A 141 11.76 -1.47 -10.46
CA TYR A 141 11.07 -0.25 -10.89
C TYR A 141 10.72 0.67 -9.71
N ILE A 142 10.10 0.12 -8.66
CA ILE A 142 9.71 0.89 -7.46
C ILE A 142 10.94 1.50 -6.78
N LEU A 143 11.98 0.71 -6.51
CA LEU A 143 13.21 1.16 -5.87
C LEU A 143 13.92 2.25 -6.69
N LYS A 144 13.90 2.13 -8.02
CA LYS A 144 14.47 3.13 -8.93
C LYS A 144 13.72 4.45 -8.86
N GLN A 145 12.39 4.41 -8.79
CA GLN A 145 11.53 5.60 -8.66
C GLN A 145 11.65 6.27 -7.29
N ILE A 146 11.78 5.49 -6.22
CA ILE A 146 12.12 6.01 -4.88
C ILE A 146 13.46 6.77 -4.91
N GLY A 147 14.41 6.24 -5.68
CA GLY A 147 15.67 6.90 -6.02
C GLY A 147 16.80 6.62 -5.03
N PHE A 148 18.02 6.59 -5.57
CA PHE A 148 19.23 6.20 -4.84
C PHE A 148 19.44 7.00 -3.55
N LYS A 149 19.19 8.31 -3.55
CA LYS A 149 19.36 9.17 -2.35
C LYS A 149 18.54 8.69 -1.16
N ARG A 150 17.33 8.15 -1.40
CA ARG A 150 16.46 7.59 -0.35
C ARG A 150 16.81 6.15 -0.02
N VAL A 151 17.33 5.36 -0.96
CA VAL A 151 17.69 3.95 -0.74
C VAL A 151 19.04 3.78 -0.05
N MET A 152 20.03 4.62 -0.39
CA MET A 152 21.40 4.57 0.10
C MET A 152 21.54 4.48 1.63
N PRO A 153 20.81 5.26 2.44
CA PRO A 153 20.92 5.19 3.90
C PRO A 153 20.57 3.81 4.48
N TYR A 154 19.84 2.97 3.76
CA TYR A 154 19.50 1.62 4.19
C TYR A 154 20.57 0.60 3.79
N LEU A 155 21.21 0.80 2.65
CA LEU A 155 22.27 -0.09 2.17
C LEU A 155 23.56 0.06 2.98
N ILE A 156 23.89 1.27 3.43
CA ILE A 156 25.11 1.55 4.20
C ILE A 156 25.08 0.97 5.61
N LEU A 157 23.91 0.67 6.16
CA LEU A 157 23.78 0.11 7.51
C LEU A 157 24.29 -1.32 7.61
N HIS A 158 24.53 -1.99 6.49
CA HIS A 158 24.99 -3.37 6.44
C HIS A 158 26.50 -3.44 6.14
N PRO A 159 27.27 -4.27 6.87
CA PRO A 159 28.69 -4.50 6.58
C PRO A 159 28.95 -5.01 5.15
N GLN A 160 27.98 -5.71 4.59
CA GLN A 160 27.94 -6.12 3.18
C GLN A 160 26.60 -5.68 2.60
N ILE A 161 26.63 -5.08 1.41
CA ILE A 161 25.41 -4.60 0.76
C ILE A 161 24.54 -5.82 0.39
N PRO A 162 23.33 -5.97 0.96
CA PRO A 162 22.46 -7.09 0.63
C PRO A 162 22.07 -7.00 -0.84
N PHE A 163 22.05 -8.14 -1.54
CA PHE A 163 21.71 -8.20 -2.98
C PHE A 163 22.53 -7.22 -3.83
N GLU A 164 23.84 -7.07 -3.56
CA GLU A 164 24.71 -6.07 -4.20
C GLU A 164 24.56 -6.03 -5.73
N THR A 165 24.56 -7.18 -6.41
CA THR A 165 24.41 -7.27 -7.87
C THR A 165 23.13 -6.60 -8.35
N PHE A 166 22.00 -6.81 -7.65
CA PHE A 166 20.73 -6.18 -7.99
C PHE A 166 20.82 -4.65 -7.92
N PHE A 167 21.47 -4.11 -6.89
CA PHE A 167 21.62 -2.66 -6.73
C PHE A 167 22.63 -2.06 -7.70
N ARG A 168 23.68 -2.80 -8.09
CA ARG A 168 24.60 -2.42 -9.16
C ARG A 168 23.88 -2.30 -10.48
N ASP A 169 23.08 -3.31 -10.84
CA ASP A 169 22.25 -3.26 -12.06
C ASP A 169 21.26 -2.10 -12.03
N LEU A 170 20.71 -1.78 -10.86
CA LEU A 170 19.69 -0.75 -10.72
C LEU A 170 20.23 0.69 -10.76
N PHE A 171 21.35 0.93 -10.09
CA PHE A 171 21.86 2.28 -9.82
C PHE A 171 23.23 2.59 -10.45
N GLY A 172 23.96 1.55 -10.89
CA GLY A 172 25.32 1.63 -11.44
C GLY A 172 26.41 1.36 -10.40
N ASP A 173 27.51 0.78 -10.85
CA ASP A 173 28.66 0.39 -10.02
C ASP A 173 29.21 1.55 -9.19
N ASP A 174 29.42 2.71 -9.82
CA ASP A 174 29.98 3.90 -9.18
C ASP A 174 29.22 4.29 -7.90
N LYS A 175 27.89 4.18 -7.90
CA LYS A 175 27.05 4.53 -6.75
C LYS A 175 27.15 3.51 -5.63
N ILE A 176 27.30 2.24 -5.97
CA ILE A 176 27.45 1.16 -4.99
C ILE A 176 28.85 1.20 -4.38
N ASP A 177 29.87 1.49 -5.17
CA ASP A 177 31.25 1.66 -4.69
C ASP A 177 31.37 2.87 -3.76
N LEU A 178 30.66 3.97 -4.03
CA LEU A 178 30.55 5.11 -3.11
C LEU A 178 29.98 4.76 -1.74
N ILE A 179 29.09 3.76 -1.65
CA ILE A 179 28.58 3.27 -0.36
C ILE A 179 29.69 2.53 0.37
N LYS A 180 30.37 1.60 -0.34
CA LYS A 180 31.43 0.75 0.24
C LYS A 180 32.64 1.53 0.73
N GLN A 181 32.90 2.72 0.19
CA GLN A 181 33.95 3.62 0.68
C GLN A 181 33.59 4.30 2.01
N LYS A 182 32.32 4.29 2.41
CA LYS A 182 31.81 4.94 3.63
C LYS A 182 31.52 3.93 4.76
N THR A 183 31.55 2.64 4.48
CA THR A 183 31.38 1.54 5.42
C THR A 183 32.74 1.01 5.87
#